data_AF-A0A1Y6CLN7-F1
#
_entry.id   AF-A0A1Y6CLN7-F1
#
_cell.length_a   1.000
_cell.length_b   1.000
_cell.length_c   1.000
_cell.angle_alpha   90.00
_cell.angle_beta   90.00
_cell.angle_gamma   90.00
#
_symmetry.space_group_name_H-M   'P 1'
#
loop_
_entity.id
_entity.type
_entity.pdbx_description
1 polymer ?
#
loop_
_entity_poly.entity_id
_entity_poly.type
_entity_poly.pdbx_seq_one_letter_code
_entity_poly.pdbx_strand_id
1 'polypeptide(L)'
;MISQLKLKLLAGIFISALAATALSGVYTDNGYLDDSGVLWTRYADQNGNVFYRDADGRILECGADCGAPPTGGQGGGGGGALVLVALTIGPTQQADDDWDDDGWNDPNDNCPHEANLDQDNSDGDRHGDACDNCPSIANYFQEDIDNDDIGDACDSDIDGDGVEANGSDNCPFISNRDQVDRDSDGLGDLCDNDDDGDSIPDAIDNCPEVANVNQENSDFYLVGDVQGDACDNDYDNDGFSYYQDLCPNARSDKNDDTDEDGIGNVCDNCPETANADQQDSDQDGRGDAC
;
A
#
# COMPACT_ATOMS: atom_id res chain seq x y z
N MET A 1 64.80 -58.96 -34.48
CA MET A 1 65.20 -59.26 -33.09
C MET A 1 65.02 -58.01 -32.26
N ILE A 2 64.00 -57.94 -31.41
CA ILE A 2 64.01 -57.32 -30.07
C ILE A 2 62.71 -57.77 -29.38
N SER A 3 62.92 -58.49 -28.28
CA SER A 3 61.98 -59.08 -27.32
C SER A 3 61.47 -57.98 -26.37
N GLN A 4 60.16 -57.76 -26.23
CA GLN A 4 59.28 -58.23 -25.14
C GLN A 4 59.73 -57.91 -23.69
N LEU A 5 58.88 -57.11 -23.00
CA LEU A 5 58.35 -57.24 -21.61
C LEU A 5 59.34 -57.18 -20.41
N LYS A 6 59.13 -56.57 -19.22
CA LYS A 6 58.04 -55.91 -18.46
C LYS A 6 58.70 -55.00 -17.38
N LEU A 7 58.06 -53.89 -17.00
CA LEU A 7 58.04 -53.45 -15.60
C LEU A 7 56.64 -52.90 -15.26
N LYS A 8 56.07 -53.42 -14.17
CA LYS A 8 54.72 -53.16 -13.64
C LYS A 8 54.68 -51.82 -12.89
N LEU A 9 53.62 -51.04 -13.07
CA LEU A 9 53.08 -50.17 -12.01
C LEU A 9 51.54 -50.21 -12.03
N LEU A 10 50.97 -50.77 -10.97
CA LEU A 10 49.58 -50.64 -10.50
C LEU A 10 49.44 -49.26 -9.82
N ALA A 11 48.31 -48.57 -9.70
CA ALA A 11 46.95 -48.67 -10.24
C ALA A 11 46.21 -47.36 -9.82
N GLY A 12 45.28 -46.87 -10.66
CA GLY A 12 44.18 -45.94 -10.33
C GLY A 12 44.59 -44.49 -10.01
N ILE A 13 44.00 -43.43 -10.56
CA ILE A 13 42.62 -43.23 -11.00
C ILE A 13 42.62 -42.34 -12.25
N PHE A 14 41.74 -42.70 -13.18
CA PHE A 14 41.52 -42.07 -14.48
C PHE A 14 40.97 -40.63 -14.34
N ILE A 15 41.65 -39.66 -14.94
CA ILE A 15 40.98 -38.47 -15.50
C ILE A 15 40.64 -38.84 -16.95
N SER A 16 39.40 -39.29 -17.20
CA SER A 16 38.90 -39.42 -18.56
C SER A 16 38.44 -38.06 -19.05
N ALA A 17 39.33 -37.36 -19.75
CA ALA A 17 38.94 -36.35 -20.71
C ALA A 17 38.15 -37.03 -21.83
N LEU A 18 36.87 -36.68 -22.02
CA LEU A 18 36.16 -37.00 -23.24
C LEU A 18 35.18 -35.89 -23.62
N ALA A 19 35.30 -35.50 -24.89
CA ALA A 19 34.37 -34.72 -25.70
C ALA A 19 34.25 -33.21 -25.40
N ALA A 20 35.24 -32.46 -25.91
CA ALA A 20 34.95 -31.18 -26.51
C ALA A 20 34.11 -31.39 -27.79
N THR A 21 32.84 -31.02 -27.76
CA THR A 21 32.06 -30.67 -28.95
C THR A 21 31.53 -29.27 -28.75
N ALA A 22 31.90 -28.39 -29.69
CA ALA A 22 31.63 -26.97 -29.67
C ALA A 22 30.13 -26.66 -29.62
N LEU A 23 29.72 -25.92 -28.59
CA LEU A 23 28.71 -24.89 -28.67
C LEU A 23 29.33 -23.63 -28.05
N SER A 24 29.26 -22.56 -28.82
CA SER A 24 29.70 -21.20 -28.53
C SER A 24 29.16 -20.68 -27.19
N GLY A 25 30.07 -20.11 -26.38
CA GLY A 25 29.75 -19.15 -25.32
C GLY A 25 29.48 -19.75 -23.93
N VAL A 26 30.52 -19.89 -23.11
CA VAL A 26 30.36 -19.95 -21.64
C VAL A 26 31.41 -19.01 -21.04
N TYR A 27 30.99 -17.80 -20.66
CA TYR A 27 31.74 -16.92 -19.77
C TYR A 27 31.47 -17.43 -18.35
N THR A 28 32.50 -17.91 -17.66
CA THR A 28 32.38 -18.30 -16.24
C THR A 28 32.70 -17.08 -15.38
N ASP A 29 31.69 -16.53 -14.72
CA ASP A 29 31.88 -15.66 -13.57
C ASP A 29 30.90 -16.09 -12.47
N ASN A 30 31.46 -16.33 -11.29
CA ASN A 30 30.83 -16.59 -9.98
C ASN A 30 30.05 -17.90 -9.77
N GLY A 31 30.73 -18.91 -9.21
CA GLY A 31 30.10 -19.91 -8.35
C GLY A 31 30.21 -19.49 -6.87
N TYR A 32 29.46 -20.12 -5.97
CA TYR A 32 29.49 -19.82 -4.52
C TYR A 32 29.63 -21.11 -3.68
N LEU A 33 30.14 -21.00 -2.45
CA LEU A 33 30.24 -22.11 -1.50
C LEU A 33 29.12 -21.96 -0.46
N ASP A 34 28.34 -23.00 -0.20
CA ASP A 34 27.31 -22.94 0.85
C ASP A 34 27.87 -23.27 2.24
N ASP A 35 27.05 -23.08 3.28
CA ASP A 35 27.38 -23.37 4.68
C ASP A 35 27.69 -24.85 4.95
N SER A 36 27.32 -25.73 4.03
CA SER A 36 27.65 -27.17 4.08
C SER A 36 28.97 -27.50 3.38
N GLY A 37 29.66 -26.50 2.83
CA GLY A 37 30.94 -26.64 2.13
C GLY A 37 30.80 -27.18 0.70
N VAL A 38 29.60 -27.12 0.11
CA VAL A 38 29.36 -27.55 -1.28
C VAL A 38 29.61 -26.38 -2.23
N LEU A 39 30.43 -26.62 -3.25
CA LEU A 39 30.69 -25.63 -4.30
C LEU A 39 29.62 -25.71 -5.38
N TRP A 40 28.89 -24.62 -5.55
CA TRP A 40 27.84 -24.44 -6.53
C TRP A 40 28.35 -23.64 -7.73
N THR A 41 28.43 -24.28 -8.89
CA THR A 41 28.91 -23.63 -10.11
C THR A 41 27.71 -23.05 -10.87
N ARG A 42 27.81 -21.79 -11.29
CA ARG A 42 26.78 -21.11 -12.08
C ARG A 42 26.81 -21.56 -13.54
N TYR A 43 25.63 -21.83 -14.07
CA TYR A 43 25.39 -22.16 -15.47
C TYR A 43 24.25 -21.30 -16.01
N ALA A 44 24.21 -21.12 -17.32
CA ALA A 44 23.09 -20.54 -18.02
C ALA A 44 22.65 -21.49 -19.14
N ASP A 45 21.33 -21.64 -19.33
CA ASP A 45 20.80 -22.37 -20.47
C ASP A 45 20.82 -21.52 -21.75
N GLN A 46 20.39 -22.13 -22.85
CA GLN A 46 20.37 -21.49 -24.17
C GLN A 46 19.35 -20.34 -24.28
N ASN A 47 18.43 -20.24 -23.31
CA ASN A 47 17.41 -19.21 -23.20
C ASN A 47 17.82 -18.11 -22.20
N GLY A 48 18.99 -18.21 -21.57
CA GLY A 48 19.50 -17.25 -20.61
C GLY A 48 19.08 -17.49 -19.16
N ASN A 49 18.40 -18.60 -18.86
CA ASN A 49 18.01 -18.93 -17.49
C ASN A 49 19.23 -19.40 -16.71
N VAL A 50 19.43 -18.82 -15.52
CA VAL A 50 20.59 -19.07 -14.67
C VAL A 50 20.26 -20.13 -13.64
N PHE A 51 21.15 -21.11 -13.48
CA PHE A 51 21.01 -22.15 -12.46
C PHE A 51 22.36 -22.55 -11.88
N TYR A 52 22.36 -23.11 -10.67
CA TYR A 52 23.57 -23.57 -10.00
C TYR A 52 23.58 -25.09 -9.88
N ARG A 53 24.76 -25.70 -10.06
CA ARG A 53 24.95 -27.15 -9.99
C ARG A 53 26.19 -27.51 -9.19
N ASP A 54 26.07 -28.52 -8.32
CA ASP A 54 27.18 -29.07 -7.55
C ASP A 54 27.98 -30.13 -8.35
N ALA A 55 29.07 -30.64 -7.76
CA ALA A 55 29.90 -31.65 -8.39
C ALA A 55 29.20 -33.01 -8.61
N ASP A 56 28.14 -33.30 -7.85
CA ASP A 56 27.33 -34.52 -7.97
C ASP A 56 26.18 -34.37 -8.97
N GLY A 57 25.99 -33.18 -9.54
CA GLY A 57 24.98 -32.87 -10.53
C GLY A 57 23.61 -32.49 -9.95
N ARG A 58 23.51 -32.22 -8.65
CA ARG A 58 22.31 -31.65 -8.02
C ARG A 58 22.14 -30.21 -8.49
N ILE A 59 20.90 -29.80 -8.69
CA ILE A 59 20.54 -28.44 -9.11
C ILE A 59 19.90 -27.75 -7.91
N LEU A 60 20.32 -26.51 -7.64
CA LEU A 60 19.68 -25.67 -6.64
C LEU A 60 18.42 -25.03 -7.25
N GLU A 61 17.24 -25.42 -6.77
CA GLU A 61 15.97 -24.77 -7.13
C GLU A 61 15.76 -23.55 -6.22
N CYS A 62 16.20 -22.38 -6.67
CA CYS A 62 15.70 -21.11 -6.15
C CYS A 62 14.45 -20.70 -6.96
N GLY A 63 13.53 -19.96 -6.36
CA GLY A 63 12.33 -19.44 -7.03
C GLY A 63 12.63 -18.33 -8.05
N ALA A 64 11.77 -17.33 -8.14
CA ALA A 64 11.87 -16.26 -9.15
C ALA A 64 13.15 -15.39 -9.07
N ASP A 65 13.95 -15.49 -7.99
CA ASP A 65 15.10 -14.63 -7.73
C ASP A 65 16.47 -15.26 -8.07
N CYS A 66 16.50 -16.32 -8.87
CA CYS A 66 17.77 -16.85 -9.38
C CYS A 66 18.41 -15.91 -10.43
N GLY A 67 19.15 -14.89 -9.99
CA GLY A 67 20.13 -14.19 -10.85
C GLY A 67 20.07 -12.67 -10.94
N ALA A 68 19.32 -11.98 -10.10
CA ALA A 68 19.41 -10.52 -10.00
C ALA A 68 20.22 -10.13 -8.74
N PRO A 69 21.41 -9.49 -8.86
CA PRO A 69 21.83 -8.61 -7.78
C PRO A 69 20.77 -7.49 -7.67
N PRO A 70 20.38 -7.06 -6.46
CA PRO A 70 19.40 -6.00 -6.31
C PRO A 70 19.89 -4.76 -7.07
N THR A 71 19.13 -4.37 -8.08
CA THR A 71 19.38 -3.17 -8.86
C THR A 71 18.73 -1.99 -8.15
N GLY A 72 19.54 -1.23 -7.41
CA GLY A 72 19.11 0.02 -6.81
C GLY A 72 20.14 0.56 -5.84
N GLY A 73 21.16 1.25 -6.37
CA GLY A 73 22.13 1.97 -5.55
C GLY A 73 23.50 2.07 -6.21
N GLN A 74 23.82 3.24 -6.77
CA GLN A 74 25.17 3.56 -7.18
C GLN A 74 26.08 3.71 -5.95
N GLY A 75 26.71 2.62 -5.51
CA GLY A 75 27.79 2.63 -4.53
C GLY A 75 28.97 1.82 -5.08
N GLY A 76 30.04 2.51 -5.44
CA GLY A 76 31.17 1.91 -6.15
C GLY A 76 32.08 1.08 -5.24
N GLY A 77 32.06 -0.23 -5.44
CA GLY A 77 33.28 -1.02 -5.67
C GLY A 77 34.18 -1.37 -4.48
N GLY A 78 34.24 -2.68 -4.21
CA GLY A 78 35.53 -3.38 -4.21
C GLY A 78 35.81 -4.32 -3.04
N GLY A 79 35.21 -5.51 -3.05
CA GLY A 79 35.52 -6.58 -2.10
C GLY A 79 35.72 -7.96 -2.71
N GLY A 80 35.93 -8.08 -4.02
CA GLY A 80 36.42 -9.31 -4.64
C GLY A 80 37.89 -9.55 -4.29
N ALA A 81 38.19 -9.91 -3.04
CA ALA A 81 39.51 -10.37 -2.67
C ALA A 81 39.73 -11.79 -3.19
N LEU A 82 40.37 -11.89 -4.36
CA LEU A 82 41.08 -13.08 -4.78
C LEU A 82 42.19 -13.35 -3.75
N VAL A 83 41.90 -14.15 -2.72
CA VAL A 83 42.95 -14.68 -1.84
C VAL A 83 43.71 -15.74 -2.64
N LEU A 84 44.76 -15.30 -3.34
CA LEU A 84 45.86 -16.20 -3.66
C LEU A 84 46.46 -16.62 -2.31
N VAL A 85 46.12 -17.83 -1.84
CA VAL A 85 46.72 -18.42 -0.65
C VAL A 85 48.21 -18.65 -0.94
N ALA A 86 49.03 -17.62 -0.73
CA ALA A 86 50.43 -17.80 -0.43
C ALA A 86 50.50 -18.33 1.01
N LEU A 87 51.03 -19.55 1.14
CA LEU A 87 51.24 -20.31 2.37
C LEU A 87 52.07 -19.54 3.42
N THR A 88 51.48 -18.56 4.12
CA THR A 88 51.97 -18.05 5.42
C THR A 88 50.82 -17.54 6.28
N ILE A 89 50.29 -18.46 7.10
CA ILE A 89 49.64 -18.30 8.41
C ILE A 89 49.26 -16.86 8.85
N GLY A 90 47.97 -16.54 8.75
CA GLY A 90 47.23 -15.54 9.50
C GLY A 90 45.73 -15.87 9.39
N PRO A 91 44.89 -15.63 10.41
CA PRO A 91 43.46 -15.89 10.28
C PRO A 91 42.92 -15.00 9.15
N THR A 92 42.25 -15.61 8.18
CA THR A 92 41.36 -14.90 7.26
C THR A 92 40.28 -14.27 8.13
N GLN A 93 40.30 -12.94 8.29
CA GLN A 93 39.13 -12.20 8.76
C GLN A 93 37.97 -12.63 7.86
N GLN A 94 36.86 -12.98 8.48
CA GLN A 94 35.59 -13.14 7.81
C GLN A 94 35.36 -11.84 7.00
N ALA A 95 34.71 -11.90 5.83
CA ALA A 95 34.10 -10.67 5.33
C ALA A 95 33.09 -10.32 6.43
N ASP A 96 33.44 -9.35 7.24
CA ASP A 96 32.56 -8.86 8.29
C ASP A 96 31.38 -8.28 7.52
N ASP A 97 30.17 -8.79 7.75
CA ASP A 97 28.95 -8.21 7.19
C ASP A 97 28.86 -6.80 7.80
N ASP A 98 29.32 -5.79 7.06
CA ASP A 98 29.46 -4.38 7.40
C ASP A 98 29.06 -3.60 6.14
N TRP A 99 27.80 -3.18 6.08
CA TRP A 99 27.19 -2.67 4.86
C TRP A 99 27.61 -1.23 4.52
N ASP A 100 27.87 -0.41 5.53
CA ASP A 100 28.20 1.01 5.36
C ASP A 100 29.70 1.32 5.53
N ASP A 101 30.53 0.29 5.73
CA ASP A 101 31.98 0.34 5.85
C ASP A 101 32.45 1.25 7.01
N ASP A 102 31.68 1.33 8.09
CA ASP A 102 31.97 2.20 9.23
C ASP A 102 32.88 1.53 10.28
N GLY A 103 33.04 0.20 10.20
CA GLY A 103 33.89 -0.59 11.10
C GLY A 103 33.14 -1.32 12.22
N TRP A 104 31.81 -1.23 12.26
CA TRP A 104 30.91 -2.11 12.99
C TRP A 104 30.26 -3.10 12.03
N ASN A 105 30.10 -4.35 12.46
CA ASN A 105 29.40 -5.33 11.64
C ASN A 105 27.89 -5.25 11.90
N ASP A 106 27.06 -5.42 10.87
CA ASP A 106 25.60 -5.22 10.88
C ASP A 106 24.88 -5.78 12.13
N PRO A 107 25.22 -6.97 12.68
CA PRO A 107 24.55 -7.50 13.88
C PRO A 107 24.88 -6.75 15.18
N ASN A 108 25.97 -5.99 15.22
CA ASN A 108 26.41 -5.19 16.37
C ASN A 108 26.37 -3.68 16.08
N ASP A 109 25.92 -3.30 14.89
CA ASP A 109 25.74 -1.93 14.46
C ASP A 109 24.31 -1.47 14.76
N ASN A 110 24.16 -0.35 15.48
CA ASN A 110 22.86 0.26 15.76
C ASN A 110 22.34 1.11 14.58
N CYS A 111 23.14 1.31 13.53
CA CYS A 111 22.75 1.90 12.25
C CYS A 111 23.39 1.17 11.05
N PRO A 112 22.98 -0.09 10.74
CA PRO A 112 23.60 -0.93 9.70
C PRO A 112 23.61 -0.38 8.25
N HIS A 113 23.05 0.79 8.02
CA HIS A 113 22.94 1.41 6.72
C HIS A 113 23.39 2.88 6.71
N GLU A 114 23.87 3.41 7.84
CA GLU A 114 24.27 4.81 8.01
C GLU A 114 25.50 4.91 8.91
N ALA A 115 26.66 5.16 8.30
CA ALA A 115 27.95 5.08 8.97
C ALA A 115 28.06 5.95 10.24
N ASN A 116 28.28 5.31 11.39
CA ASN A 116 28.28 5.93 12.71
C ASN A 116 29.27 5.25 13.68
N LEU A 117 30.56 5.51 13.46
CA LEU A 117 31.68 4.91 14.21
C LEU A 117 31.57 5.02 15.74
N ASP A 118 30.92 6.05 16.25
CA ASP A 118 30.74 6.32 17.68
C ASP A 118 29.63 5.48 18.32
N GLN A 119 28.69 4.95 17.52
CA GLN A 119 27.53 4.17 17.96
C GLN A 119 26.75 4.89 19.07
N ASP A 120 26.67 6.23 18.97
CA ASP A 120 25.87 7.01 19.91
C ASP A 120 24.40 6.60 19.79
N ASN A 121 23.72 6.51 20.94
CA ASN A 121 22.32 6.13 21.07
C ASN A 121 21.80 6.78 22.36
N SER A 122 21.22 7.96 22.20
CA SER A 122 20.94 8.93 23.25
C SER A 122 19.74 8.52 24.12
N ASP A 123 18.76 7.80 23.56
CA ASP A 123 17.58 7.34 24.28
C ASP A 123 17.58 5.83 24.61
N GLY A 124 18.52 5.07 24.04
CA GLY A 124 18.74 3.67 24.30
C GLY A 124 17.79 2.72 23.55
N ASP A 125 17.17 3.17 22.46
CA ASP A 125 16.32 2.33 21.62
C ASP A 125 17.16 1.44 20.66
N ARG A 126 16.57 0.87 19.60
CA ARG A 126 17.31 -0.03 18.69
C ARG A 126 18.17 0.73 17.66
N HIS A 127 17.83 1.98 17.37
CA HIS A 127 18.49 2.81 16.37
C HIS A 127 19.53 3.70 17.04
N GLY A 128 20.66 3.92 16.37
CA GLY A 128 21.65 4.90 16.80
C GLY A 128 21.25 6.31 16.38
N ASP A 129 21.83 7.33 17.03
CA ASP A 129 21.54 8.76 16.79
C ASP A 129 21.70 9.16 15.31
N ALA A 130 22.48 8.41 14.52
CA ALA A 130 22.73 8.67 13.10
C ALA A 130 21.60 8.23 12.16
N CYS A 131 20.79 7.25 12.57
CA CYS A 131 19.71 6.67 11.77
C CYS A 131 18.37 6.69 12.52
N ASP A 132 18.30 7.43 13.63
CA ASP A 132 17.11 7.61 14.44
C ASP A 132 16.42 8.93 14.05
N ASN A 133 15.17 8.84 13.57
CA ASN A 133 14.34 10.00 13.24
C ASN A 133 13.79 10.72 14.49
N CYS A 134 14.02 10.18 15.70
CA CYS A 134 13.77 10.81 16.98
C CYS A 134 14.88 10.55 18.03
N PRO A 135 16.10 11.11 17.86
CA PRO A 135 17.30 10.77 18.67
C PRO A 135 17.22 11.00 20.19
N SER A 136 16.11 11.52 20.70
CA SER A 136 15.93 11.77 22.14
C SER A 136 14.68 11.12 22.72
N ILE A 137 13.91 10.39 21.89
CA ILE A 137 12.63 9.79 22.25
C ILE A 137 12.53 8.40 21.61
N ALA A 138 12.73 7.38 22.44
CA ALA A 138 12.75 5.99 21.98
C ALA A 138 11.50 5.61 21.16
N ASN A 139 11.71 5.26 19.90
CA ASN A 139 10.69 4.95 18.91
C ASN A 139 11.17 3.81 17.99
N TYR A 140 11.16 2.60 18.56
CA TYR A 140 11.64 1.36 17.94
C TYR A 140 11.17 1.10 16.49
N PHE A 141 10.00 1.61 16.09
CA PHE A 141 9.44 1.38 14.77
C PHE A 141 9.76 2.47 13.74
N GLN A 142 10.33 3.61 14.17
CA GLN A 142 10.70 4.73 13.29
C GLN A 142 9.54 5.14 12.37
N GLU A 143 8.33 5.18 12.93
CA GLU A 143 7.15 5.68 12.21
C GLU A 143 7.35 7.16 11.88
N ASP A 144 6.95 7.55 10.68
CA ASP A 144 7.11 8.87 10.06
C ASP A 144 6.02 8.97 8.98
N ILE A 145 4.84 9.47 9.38
CA ILE A 145 3.63 9.43 8.54
C ILE A 145 3.76 10.37 7.33
N ASP A 146 4.37 11.55 7.50
CA ASP A 146 4.48 12.56 6.45
C ASP A 146 5.81 12.50 5.66
N ASN A 147 6.77 11.69 6.13
CA ASN A 147 8.09 11.46 5.54
C ASN A 147 8.95 12.73 5.49
N ASP A 148 8.96 13.53 6.56
CA ASP A 148 9.78 14.73 6.68
C ASP A 148 11.13 14.51 7.42
N ASP A 149 11.46 13.24 7.71
CA ASP A 149 12.62 12.78 8.48
C ASP A 149 12.53 13.08 10.00
N ILE A 150 11.40 13.57 10.51
CA ILE A 150 11.09 13.70 11.95
C ILE A 150 10.09 12.59 12.30
N GLY A 151 10.47 11.69 13.21
CA GLY A 151 9.58 10.59 13.56
C GLY A 151 8.33 11.02 14.34
N ASP A 152 7.25 10.25 14.21
CA ASP A 152 5.95 10.52 14.86
C ASP A 152 6.08 10.73 16.39
N ALA A 153 7.09 10.11 17.00
CA ALA A 153 7.32 10.19 18.45
C ALA A 153 7.83 11.57 18.92
N CYS A 154 8.47 12.33 18.04
CA CYS A 154 9.05 13.63 18.31
C CYS A 154 8.50 14.76 17.42
N ASP A 155 7.61 14.42 16.50
CA ASP A 155 6.91 15.38 15.66
C ASP A 155 5.70 16.01 16.36
N SER A 156 5.52 17.31 16.15
CA SER A 156 4.36 18.09 16.61
C SER A 156 3.19 18.11 15.62
N ASP A 157 3.42 17.72 14.37
CA ASP A 157 2.49 17.76 13.24
C ASP A 157 2.64 16.48 12.39
N ILE A 158 2.26 15.32 12.97
CA ILE A 158 2.61 13.97 12.50
C ILE A 158 2.23 13.71 11.03
N ASP A 159 1.21 14.37 10.50
CA ASP A 159 0.75 14.17 9.12
C ASP A 159 1.09 15.34 8.16
N GLY A 160 1.82 16.35 8.65
CA GLY A 160 2.38 17.43 7.85
C GLY A 160 1.36 18.36 7.19
N ASP A 161 0.11 18.41 7.67
CA ASP A 161 -0.95 19.21 7.04
C ASP A 161 -0.86 20.72 7.36
N GLY A 162 -0.04 21.07 8.35
CA GLY A 162 0.23 22.41 8.83
C GLY A 162 -0.73 22.88 9.94
N VAL A 163 -1.45 21.97 10.58
CA VAL A 163 -2.16 22.15 11.84
C VAL A 163 -1.18 21.73 12.95
N GLU A 164 -0.20 22.63 13.20
CA GLU A 164 1.07 22.37 13.93
C GLU A 164 0.98 21.82 15.37
N ALA A 165 -0.18 21.40 15.85
CA ALA A 165 -0.30 20.61 17.07
C ALA A 165 -1.24 19.43 16.86
N ASN A 166 -0.70 18.21 16.94
CA ASN A 166 -1.45 16.93 16.98
C ASN A 166 -2.65 16.93 17.95
N GLY A 167 -2.64 17.77 19.00
CA GLY A 167 -3.74 17.89 19.96
C GLY A 167 -4.82 18.92 19.61
N SER A 168 -4.61 19.70 18.55
CA SER A 168 -5.59 20.64 17.97
C SER A 168 -6.11 20.17 16.62
N ASP A 169 -5.42 19.20 16.01
CA ASP A 169 -5.83 18.50 14.81
C ASP A 169 -6.97 17.51 15.12
N ASN A 170 -8.08 17.60 14.40
CA ASN A 170 -9.21 16.69 14.51
C ASN A 170 -9.00 15.37 13.75
N CYS A 171 -7.94 15.24 12.93
CA CYS A 171 -7.46 13.99 12.34
C CYS A 171 -5.92 13.84 12.38
N PRO A 172 -5.29 13.60 13.56
CA PRO A 172 -3.83 13.66 13.78
C PRO A 172 -2.92 12.71 12.96
N PHE A 173 -3.50 11.88 12.11
CA PHE A 173 -2.80 10.88 11.31
C PHE A 173 -3.23 10.92 9.83
N ILE A 174 -4.11 11.85 9.45
CA ILE A 174 -4.69 11.97 8.11
C ILE A 174 -4.80 13.44 7.76
N SER A 175 -3.87 13.90 6.91
CA SER A 175 -3.75 15.29 6.49
C SER A 175 -5.08 15.89 6.04
N ASN A 176 -5.58 16.88 6.78
CA ASN A 176 -6.89 17.50 6.58
C ASN A 176 -6.87 18.99 6.99
N ARG A 177 -6.02 19.76 6.30
CA ARG A 177 -5.74 21.18 6.60
C ARG A 177 -6.95 22.10 6.80
N ASP A 178 -8.11 21.75 6.22
CA ASP A 178 -9.35 22.51 6.37
C ASP A 178 -10.14 22.19 7.65
N GLN A 179 -9.81 21.10 8.34
CA GLN A 179 -10.33 20.70 9.64
C GLN A 179 -11.87 20.69 9.64
N VAL A 180 -12.46 20.15 8.57
CA VAL A 180 -13.91 19.97 8.49
C VAL A 180 -14.31 18.93 9.55
N ASP A 181 -15.36 19.27 10.28
CA ASP A 181 -15.97 18.53 11.39
C ASP A 181 -17.45 18.93 11.38
N ARG A 182 -18.25 18.23 10.56
CA ARG A 182 -19.62 18.63 10.22
C ARG A 182 -20.57 18.50 11.42
N ASP A 183 -20.43 17.45 12.21
CA ASP A 183 -21.28 17.19 13.36
C ASP A 183 -20.77 17.83 14.67
N SER A 184 -19.53 18.34 14.66
CA SER A 184 -18.86 18.99 15.79
C SER A 184 -18.61 18.06 16.99
N ASP A 185 -18.38 16.77 16.76
CA ASP A 185 -18.01 15.81 17.80
C ASP A 185 -16.52 15.86 18.19
N GLY A 186 -15.70 16.50 17.35
CA GLY A 186 -14.27 16.70 17.53
C GLY A 186 -13.37 15.70 16.77
N LEU A 187 -13.95 14.76 16.02
CA LEU A 187 -13.29 14.02 14.96
C LEU A 187 -13.51 14.76 13.64
N GLY A 188 -12.49 14.82 12.78
CA GLY A 188 -12.66 15.41 11.47
C GLY A 188 -13.25 14.43 10.48
N ASP A 189 -13.96 14.93 9.48
CA ASP A 189 -14.66 14.10 8.48
C ASP A 189 -13.73 13.10 7.74
N LEU A 190 -12.42 13.36 7.64
CA LEU A 190 -11.48 12.41 7.02
C LEU A 190 -11.16 11.18 7.89
N CYS A 191 -11.43 11.25 9.20
CA CYS A 191 -11.13 10.22 10.18
C CYS A 191 -12.33 9.83 11.05
N ASP A 192 -13.48 10.45 10.84
CA ASP A 192 -14.78 10.02 11.34
C ASP A 192 -15.37 8.93 10.42
N ASN A 193 -16.40 8.21 10.90
CA ASN A 193 -17.16 7.26 10.11
C ASN A 193 -18.66 7.60 10.07
N ASP A 194 -19.06 8.77 10.59
CA ASP A 194 -20.42 9.28 10.71
C ASP A 194 -20.38 10.82 10.70
N ASP A 195 -20.03 11.40 9.54
CA ASP A 195 -19.66 12.83 9.38
C ASP A 195 -20.78 13.81 9.78
N ASP A 196 -22.04 13.36 9.81
CA ASP A 196 -23.20 14.19 10.15
C ASP A 196 -23.87 13.85 11.50
N GLY A 197 -23.35 12.84 12.19
CA GLY A 197 -23.75 12.45 13.54
C GLY A 197 -25.18 11.91 13.64
N ASP A 198 -25.75 11.37 12.56
CA ASP A 198 -27.11 10.84 12.53
C ASP A 198 -27.22 9.37 13.00
N SER A 199 -26.08 8.75 13.33
CA SER A 199 -25.91 7.35 13.73
C SER A 199 -25.94 6.32 12.59
N ILE A 200 -25.90 6.76 11.33
CA ILE A 200 -25.76 5.91 10.15
C ILE A 200 -24.34 6.13 9.58
N PRO A 201 -23.46 5.11 9.61
CA PRO A 201 -22.10 5.30 9.14
C PRO A 201 -22.02 5.69 7.66
N ASP A 202 -21.09 6.57 7.28
CA ASP A 202 -20.97 7.15 5.91
C ASP A 202 -21.00 6.08 4.81
N ALA A 203 -20.39 4.93 5.09
CA ALA A 203 -20.30 3.81 4.15
C ALA A 203 -21.67 3.23 3.74
N ILE A 204 -22.72 3.48 4.53
CA ILE A 204 -24.09 3.02 4.29
C ILE A 204 -25.13 4.14 4.31
N ASP A 205 -24.70 5.39 4.51
CA ASP A 205 -25.56 6.56 4.52
C ASP A 205 -25.89 7.01 3.10
N ASN A 206 -27.18 7.25 2.82
CA ASN A 206 -27.63 7.79 1.54
C ASN A 206 -27.47 9.32 1.43
N CYS A 207 -27.14 9.99 2.54
CA CYS A 207 -26.76 11.39 2.67
C CYS A 207 -25.65 11.59 3.72
N PRO A 208 -24.41 11.13 3.47
CA PRO A 208 -23.32 11.14 4.47
C PRO A 208 -22.93 12.51 5.06
N GLU A 209 -23.46 13.62 4.53
CA GLU A 209 -23.14 14.98 4.99
C GLU A 209 -24.35 15.71 5.58
N VAL A 210 -25.53 15.08 5.62
CA VAL A 210 -26.82 15.70 5.97
C VAL A 210 -27.68 14.74 6.77
N ALA A 211 -27.66 14.93 8.09
CA ALA A 211 -28.32 14.03 9.03
C ALA A 211 -29.78 13.68 8.68
N ASN A 212 -30.03 12.40 8.48
CA ASN A 212 -31.32 11.85 8.06
C ASN A 212 -31.50 10.40 8.55
N VAL A 213 -31.67 10.26 9.87
CA VAL A 213 -31.83 8.98 10.59
C VAL A 213 -32.84 8.00 9.97
N ASN A 214 -33.84 8.49 9.23
CA ASN A 214 -34.85 7.67 8.55
C ASN A 214 -34.40 7.09 7.20
N GLN A 215 -33.33 7.63 6.60
CA GLN A 215 -32.74 7.18 5.34
C GLN A 215 -33.80 7.07 4.24
N GLU A 216 -34.71 8.07 4.20
CA GLU A 216 -35.73 8.16 3.17
C GLU A 216 -35.08 8.42 1.80
N ASN A 217 -35.59 7.73 0.80
CA ASN A 217 -35.22 7.87 -0.60
C ASN A 217 -36.45 7.50 -1.43
N SER A 218 -37.09 8.50 -2.02
CA SER A 218 -38.39 8.40 -2.69
C SER A 218 -38.29 7.77 -4.09
N ASP A 219 -37.13 7.81 -4.74
CA ASP A 219 -36.93 7.36 -6.11
C ASP A 219 -36.08 6.08 -6.25
N PHE A 220 -35.62 5.49 -5.14
CA PHE A 220 -34.70 4.34 -5.10
C PHE A 220 -35.12 3.17 -6.02
N TYR A 221 -36.43 2.95 -6.14
CA TYR A 221 -37.02 1.88 -6.95
C TYR A 221 -37.45 2.32 -8.36
N LEU A 222 -37.52 3.61 -8.60
CA LEU A 222 -37.80 4.19 -9.90
C LEU A 222 -36.49 4.27 -10.69
N VAL A 223 -36.44 5.04 -11.77
CA VAL A 223 -35.20 5.27 -12.53
C VAL A 223 -34.34 6.30 -11.78
N GLY A 224 -34.31 6.17 -10.46
CA GLY A 224 -33.71 7.10 -9.52
C GLY A 224 -32.28 6.74 -9.17
N ASP A 225 -31.75 7.38 -8.14
CA ASP A 225 -30.38 7.18 -7.69
C ASP A 225 -30.30 6.72 -6.22
N VAL A 226 -29.09 6.73 -5.67
CA VAL A 226 -28.82 6.26 -4.30
C VAL A 226 -28.83 7.40 -3.30
N GLN A 227 -29.03 8.65 -3.74
CA GLN A 227 -29.02 9.82 -2.90
C GLN A 227 -30.31 9.87 -2.08
N GLY A 228 -30.22 10.17 -0.79
CA GLY A 228 -31.39 10.28 0.07
C GLY A 228 -32.13 11.59 -0.11
N ASP A 229 -33.42 11.61 0.23
CA ASP A 229 -34.29 12.79 0.09
C ASP A 229 -33.72 14.00 0.87
N ALA A 230 -32.96 13.79 1.95
CA ALA A 230 -32.38 14.89 2.72
C ALA A 230 -31.33 15.71 1.96
N CYS A 231 -30.63 15.09 1.00
CA CYS A 231 -29.53 15.69 0.25
C CYS A 231 -29.72 15.63 -1.27
N ASP A 232 -30.83 15.05 -1.72
CA ASP A 232 -31.27 15.07 -3.11
C ASP A 232 -31.95 16.41 -3.44
N ASN A 233 -31.86 16.85 -4.69
CA ASN A 233 -32.57 18.03 -5.18
C ASN A 233 -33.69 17.68 -6.17
N ASP A 234 -33.92 16.41 -6.50
CA ASP A 234 -34.92 15.91 -7.45
C ASP A 234 -35.43 14.53 -6.96
N TYR A 235 -36.27 14.54 -5.91
CA TYR A 235 -36.63 13.35 -5.12
C TYR A 235 -37.37 12.24 -5.89
N ASP A 236 -37.83 12.49 -7.12
CA ASP A 236 -38.51 11.49 -7.94
C ASP A 236 -37.84 11.25 -9.32
N ASN A 237 -36.74 11.96 -9.57
CA ASN A 237 -35.91 11.89 -10.76
C ASN A 237 -36.74 12.03 -12.06
N ASP A 238 -37.59 13.06 -12.10
CA ASP A 238 -38.40 13.43 -13.25
C ASP A 238 -37.84 14.60 -14.08
N GLY A 239 -36.81 15.27 -13.55
CA GLY A 239 -36.11 16.38 -14.19
C GLY A 239 -36.54 17.77 -13.72
N PHE A 240 -37.43 17.87 -12.73
CA PHE A 240 -37.73 19.10 -12.02
C PHE A 240 -37.08 19.09 -10.63
N SER A 241 -36.21 20.07 -10.37
CA SER A 241 -35.67 20.21 -9.01
C SER A 241 -36.80 20.49 -8.01
N TYR A 242 -36.65 20.10 -6.75
CA TYR A 242 -37.66 20.20 -5.71
C TYR A 242 -38.32 21.59 -5.59
N TYR A 243 -37.58 22.69 -5.81
CA TYR A 243 -38.12 24.06 -5.76
C TYR A 243 -39.00 24.44 -6.94
N GLN A 244 -38.89 23.70 -8.02
CA GLN A 244 -39.59 23.92 -9.29
C GLN A 244 -40.68 22.88 -9.50
N ASP A 245 -40.61 21.73 -8.83
CA ASP A 245 -41.56 20.64 -8.95
C ASP A 245 -42.84 20.90 -8.13
N LEU A 246 -43.99 20.79 -8.79
CA LEU A 246 -45.31 20.88 -8.17
C LEU A 246 -45.76 19.54 -7.58
N CYS A 247 -45.03 18.45 -7.86
CA CYS A 247 -45.23 17.13 -7.33
C CYS A 247 -43.91 16.47 -6.88
N PRO A 248 -43.19 16.99 -5.87
CA PRO A 248 -41.83 16.57 -5.51
C PRO A 248 -41.58 15.07 -5.32
N ASN A 249 -42.62 14.27 -5.07
CA ASN A 249 -42.50 12.83 -4.79
C ASN A 249 -43.22 11.96 -5.86
N ALA A 250 -43.66 12.54 -6.97
CA ALA A 250 -44.51 11.86 -7.94
C ALA A 250 -44.08 12.14 -9.38
N ARG A 251 -43.19 11.26 -9.84
CA ARG A 251 -42.48 11.36 -11.11
C ARG A 251 -43.35 11.76 -12.30
N SER A 252 -43.05 12.89 -12.92
CA SER A 252 -43.71 13.39 -14.11
C SER A 252 -42.77 14.13 -15.07
N ASP A 253 -42.77 13.77 -16.36
CA ASP A 253 -42.02 14.54 -17.37
C ASP A 253 -42.63 15.94 -17.64
N LYS A 254 -43.67 16.31 -16.89
CA LYS A 254 -44.39 17.57 -16.98
C LYS A 254 -44.79 18.09 -15.61
N ASN A 255 -44.58 19.39 -15.45
CA ASN A 255 -44.99 20.13 -14.28
C ASN A 255 -46.28 20.92 -14.54
N ASP A 256 -47.31 20.23 -15.03
CA ASP A 256 -48.61 20.85 -15.37
C ASP A 256 -49.46 21.00 -14.10
N ASP A 257 -50.06 22.18 -13.89
CA ASP A 257 -51.03 22.50 -12.83
C ASP A 257 -52.21 23.23 -13.49
N THR A 258 -53.36 22.57 -13.56
CA THR A 258 -54.51 23.01 -14.36
C THR A 258 -55.34 24.08 -13.66
N ASP A 259 -55.43 24.04 -12.34
CA ASP A 259 -56.28 24.94 -11.55
C ASP A 259 -55.50 25.98 -10.75
N GLU A 260 -54.18 25.99 -10.89
CA GLU A 260 -53.22 26.97 -10.38
C GLU A 260 -53.22 27.06 -8.84
N ASP A 261 -53.43 25.92 -8.18
CA ASP A 261 -53.47 25.85 -6.71
C ASP A 261 -52.09 25.57 -6.06
N GLY A 262 -51.09 25.27 -6.89
CA GLY A 262 -49.72 24.98 -6.48
C GLY A 262 -49.40 23.50 -6.28
N ILE A 263 -50.34 22.59 -6.58
CA ILE A 263 -50.13 21.13 -6.61
C ILE A 263 -50.23 20.67 -8.07
N GLY A 264 -49.27 19.84 -8.51
CA GLY A 264 -49.25 19.39 -9.90
C GLY A 264 -50.34 18.36 -10.19
N ASN A 265 -50.82 18.32 -11.43
CA ASN A 265 -51.91 17.44 -11.88
C ASN A 265 -51.70 15.95 -11.58
N VAL A 266 -50.44 15.50 -11.43
CA VAL A 266 -50.09 14.09 -11.19
C VAL A 266 -50.30 13.69 -9.73
N CYS A 267 -50.11 14.63 -8.80
CA CYS A 267 -50.25 14.42 -7.36
C CYS A 267 -51.48 15.10 -6.76
N ASP A 268 -52.22 15.85 -7.56
CA ASP A 268 -53.46 16.52 -7.17
C ASP A 268 -54.66 15.55 -7.14
N ASN A 269 -55.35 15.46 -6.01
CA ASN A 269 -56.57 14.67 -5.83
C ASN A 269 -57.85 15.39 -6.31
N CYS A 270 -57.76 16.65 -6.75
CA CYS A 270 -58.77 17.37 -7.51
C CYS A 270 -58.19 18.23 -8.67
N PRO A 271 -57.62 17.62 -9.75
CA PRO A 271 -56.88 18.31 -10.83
C PRO A 271 -57.59 19.42 -11.63
N GLU A 272 -58.86 19.70 -11.36
CA GLU A 272 -59.63 20.77 -12.01
C GLU A 272 -60.29 21.71 -10.98
N THR A 273 -60.03 21.54 -9.68
CA THR A 273 -60.68 22.27 -8.60
C THR A 273 -59.72 22.53 -7.44
N ALA A 274 -59.17 23.75 -7.44
CA ALA A 274 -58.16 24.20 -6.49
C ALA A 274 -58.47 23.80 -5.04
N ASN A 275 -57.58 23.00 -4.47
CA ASN A 275 -57.63 22.44 -3.13
C ASN A 275 -56.21 22.13 -2.63
N ALA A 276 -55.36 23.16 -2.51
CA ALA A 276 -53.96 23.03 -2.06
C ALA A 276 -53.75 22.30 -0.71
N ASP A 277 -54.80 22.05 0.07
CA ASP A 277 -54.75 21.26 1.30
C ASP A 277 -54.91 19.74 1.09
N GLN A 278 -55.28 19.32 -0.12
CA GLN A 278 -55.40 17.93 -0.58
C GLN A 278 -56.23 17.07 0.39
N GLN A 279 -57.20 17.65 1.10
CA GLN A 279 -58.01 16.93 2.08
C GLN A 279 -58.82 15.82 1.39
N ASP A 280 -58.69 14.58 1.89
CA ASP A 280 -59.47 13.42 1.46
C ASP A 280 -59.98 12.70 2.72
N SER A 281 -61.21 13.00 3.12
CA SER A 281 -61.79 12.54 4.38
C SER A 281 -62.14 11.05 4.38
N ASP A 282 -62.42 10.47 3.22
CA ASP A 282 -62.83 9.06 3.09
C ASP A 282 -61.75 8.15 2.48
N GLN A 283 -60.58 8.72 2.14
CA GLN A 283 -59.37 8.06 1.65
C GLN A 283 -59.61 7.29 0.35
N ASP A 284 -60.49 7.80 -0.51
CA ASP A 284 -60.79 7.16 -1.80
C ASP A 284 -59.86 7.61 -2.94
N GLY A 285 -58.96 8.56 -2.66
CA GLY A 285 -58.01 9.15 -3.60
C GLY A 285 -58.54 10.36 -4.35
N ARG A 286 -59.76 10.83 -4.03
CA ARG A 286 -60.36 12.04 -4.55
C ARG A 286 -60.56 13.04 -3.42
N GLY A 287 -60.14 14.29 -3.62
CA GLY A 287 -60.22 15.28 -2.57
C GLY A 287 -61.65 15.70 -2.25
N ASP A 288 -61.91 16.13 -1.01
CA ASP A 288 -63.22 16.57 -0.52
C ASP A 288 -63.82 17.73 -1.35
N ALA A 289 -62.98 18.45 -2.10
CA ALA A 289 -63.37 19.55 -2.98
C ALA A 289 -64.02 19.09 -4.31
N CYS A 290 -63.89 17.80 -4.67
CA CYS A 290 -64.41 17.21 -5.89
C CYS A 290 -65.05 15.83 -5.63
#